data_AF-A0A8V8TL91-F1
#
_entry.id   AF-A0A8V8TL91-F1
#
_cell.length_a   1.000
_cell.length_b   1.000
_cell.length_c   1.000
_cell.angle_alpha   90.00
_cell.angle_beta   90.00
_cell.angle_gamma   90.00
#
_symmetry.space_group_name_H-M   'P 1'
#
loop_
_entity.id
_entity.type
_entity.pdbx_description
1 polymer ?
#
loop_
_entity_poly.entity_id
_entity_poly.type
_entity_poly.pdbx_seq_one_letter_code
_entity_poly.pdbx_strand_id
1 'polypeptide(L)'
;MWKLLPAAGPAGGEPYRLLTGVEYVVGRKNCAILIENDQSISRNHAVLTANFSVTNLSQTDEIPVLTLKDNSKYGTFVNEEKMQNGFSRTLKSGDGITFGVFGSKFRCLWENCFKSSYIATWRIYCKQLDRRMHSPCHGISESYH
;
A
#
# COMPACT_ATOMS: atom_id res chain seq x y z
N MET A 1 2.55 -5.98 -2.38
CA MET A 1 3.29 -5.88 -1.10
C MET A 1 3.98 -4.53 -1.06
N TRP A 2 3.96 -3.84 0.08
CA TRP A 2 4.69 -2.58 0.26
C TRP A 2 6.13 -2.85 0.65
N LYS A 3 7.06 -2.05 0.12
CA LYS A 3 8.49 -2.06 0.47
C LYS A 3 8.91 -0.68 0.93
N LEU A 4 9.65 -0.61 2.02
CA LEU A 4 10.28 0.61 2.49
C LEU A 4 11.79 0.48 2.25
N LEU A 5 12.33 1.32 1.38
CA LEU A 5 13.74 1.31 0.99
C LEU A 5 14.48 2.46 1.66
N PRO A 6 15.64 2.23 2.29
CA PRO A 6 16.48 3.30 2.76
C PRO A 6 17.03 4.12 1.58
N ALA A 7 17.01 5.45 1.67
CA ALA A 7 17.52 6.32 0.60
C ALA A 7 19.05 6.22 0.44
N ALA A 8 19.75 5.74 1.46
CA ALA A 8 21.18 5.43 1.40
C ALA A 8 21.51 4.23 0.47
N GLY A 9 20.51 3.65 -0.21
CA GLY A 9 20.68 2.54 -1.13
C GLY A 9 21.01 1.22 -0.41
N PRO A 10 21.55 0.20 -1.12
CA PRO A 10 21.88 -1.08 -0.50
C PRO A 10 22.96 -0.97 0.60
N ALA A 11 23.74 0.12 0.62
CA ALA A 11 24.64 0.43 1.73
C ALA A 11 23.89 0.82 3.02
N GLY A 12 22.64 1.26 2.91
CA GLY A 12 21.74 1.58 4.02
C GLY A 12 20.94 0.40 4.57
N GLY A 13 21.14 -0.81 4.03
CA GLY A 13 20.49 -2.04 4.47
C GLY A 13 19.41 -2.58 3.52
N GLU A 14 18.86 -3.74 3.89
CA GLU A 14 17.81 -4.43 3.13
C GLU A 14 16.47 -3.68 3.18
N PRO A 15 15.65 -3.74 2.11
CA PRO A 15 14.33 -3.12 2.09
C PRO A 15 13.36 -3.84 3.04
N TYR A 16 12.66 -3.06 3.86
CA TYR A 16 11.66 -3.59 4.78
C TYR A 16 10.38 -3.95 4.02
N ARG A 17 9.93 -5.19 4.17
CA ARG A 17 8.70 -5.70 3.53
C ARG A 17 7.53 -5.50 4.49
N LEU A 18 6.58 -4.67 4.09
CA LEU A 18 5.40 -4.36 4.87
C LEU A 18 4.23 -5.21 4.38
N LEU A 19 3.76 -6.09 5.26
CA LEU A 19 2.58 -6.93 5.05
C LEU A 19 1.31 -6.14 5.38
N THR A 20 0.25 -6.46 4.66
CA THR A 20 -1.08 -5.88 4.92
C THR A 20 -1.66 -6.42 6.22
N GLY A 21 -2.30 -5.54 7.00
CA GLY A 21 -2.86 -5.86 8.31
C GLY A 21 -1.84 -5.87 9.45
N VAL A 22 -0.57 -5.53 9.18
CA VAL A 22 0.50 -5.49 10.17
C VAL A 22 0.92 -4.04 10.44
N GLU A 23 1.10 -3.71 11.71
CA GLU A 23 1.62 -2.42 12.15
C GLU A 23 3.13 -2.49 12.35
N TYR A 24 3.85 -1.60 11.68
CA TYR A 24 5.30 -1.51 11.73
C TYR A 24 5.70 -0.24 12.43
N VAL A 25 6.23 -0.38 13.64
CA VAL A 25 6.74 0.75 14.42
C VAL A 25 8.16 1.10 13.95
N VAL A 26 8.37 2.37 13.63
CA VAL A 26 9.66 2.98 13.30
C VAL A 26 10.21 3.66 14.54
N GLY A 27 11.48 3.40 14.86
CA GLY A 27 12.12 4.06 16.00
C GLY A 27 13.58 3.69 16.17
N ARG A 28 14.23 4.37 17.12
CA ARG A 28 15.66 4.16 17.42
C ARG A 28 15.95 2.91 18.27
N LYS A 29 14.94 2.33 18.93
CA LYS A 29 15.12 1.19 19.84
C LYS A 29 13.85 0.35 19.95
N ASN A 30 13.99 -0.98 19.97
CA ASN A 30 12.90 -1.95 20.16
C ASN A 30 11.73 -1.75 19.17
N CYS A 31 12.04 -1.61 17.88
CA CYS A 31 11.09 -1.29 16.82
C CYS A 31 11.23 -2.25 15.64
N ALA A 32 10.16 -2.39 14.85
CA ALA A 32 10.18 -3.21 13.65
C ALA A 32 11.11 -2.63 12.58
N ILE A 33 11.17 -1.30 12.48
CA ILE A 33 12.10 -0.58 11.63
C ILE A 33 13.04 0.20 12.55
N LEU A 34 14.25 -0.32 12.71
CA LEU A 34 15.25 0.19 13.64
C LEU A 34 16.16 1.20 12.94
N ILE A 35 16.21 2.43 13.48
CA ILE A 35 17.07 3.51 12.97
C ILE A 35 17.96 4.02 14.11
N GLU A 36 19.12 3.38 14.29
CA GLU A 36 20.01 3.63 15.44
C GLU A 36 20.87 4.88 15.29
N ASN A 37 21.18 5.27 14.05
CA ASN A 37 22.14 6.33 13.73
C ASN A 37 21.60 7.75 13.89
N ASP A 38 20.36 7.93 14.35
CA ASP A 38 19.69 9.23 14.39
C ASP A 38 19.11 9.52 15.79
N GLN A 39 19.68 10.52 16.48
CA GLN A 39 19.25 10.91 17.82
C GLN A 39 17.91 11.68 17.83
N SER A 40 17.49 12.24 16.69
CA SER A 40 16.18 12.87 16.56
C SER A 40 15.04 11.86 16.43
N ILE A 41 15.36 10.56 16.32
CA ILE A 41 14.37 9.52 16.24
C ILE A 41 13.96 9.03 17.64
N SER A 42 12.70 9.29 17.98
CA SER A 42 12.03 8.74 19.17
C SER A 42 12.07 7.20 19.19
N ARG A 43 11.93 6.63 20.39
CA ARG A 43 11.77 5.17 20.57
C ARG A 43 10.53 4.64 19.87
N ASN A 44 9.44 5.40 19.85
CA ASN A 44 8.28 5.17 19.00
C ASN A 44 8.11 6.46 18.18
N HIS A 45 8.65 6.48 16.97
CA HIS A 45 8.69 7.67 16.13
C HIS A 45 7.47 7.74 15.24
N ALA A 46 7.22 6.68 14.50
CA ALA A 46 6.08 6.59 13.62
C ALA A 46 5.57 5.16 13.51
N VAL A 47 4.34 5.00 13.07
CA VAL A 47 3.72 3.70 12.83
C VAL A 47 3.27 3.64 11.38
N LEU A 48 3.70 2.61 10.67
CA LEU A 48 3.32 2.31 9.30
C LEU A 48 2.34 1.14 9.30
N THR A 49 1.18 1.34 8.67
CA THR A 49 0.15 0.30 8.59
C THR A 49 -0.34 0.20 7.15
N ALA A 50 -0.23 -0.97 6.55
CA ALA A 50 -0.79 -1.24 5.22
C ALA A 50 -2.14 -1.92 5.41
N ASN A 51 -3.24 -1.35 4.91
CA ASN A 51 -4.56 -1.96 5.01
C ASN A 51 -5.36 -1.83 3.71
N PHE A 52 -6.27 -2.75 3.43
CA PHE A 52 -7.16 -2.64 2.29
C PHE A 52 -8.27 -1.63 2.58
N SER A 53 -8.71 -0.89 1.55
CA SER A 53 -9.86 -0.02 1.71
C SER A 53 -11.10 -0.88 1.91
N VAL A 54 -11.75 -0.74 3.06
CA VAL A 54 -12.93 -1.55 3.45
C VAL A 54 -14.12 -1.33 2.50
N THR A 55 -14.09 -0.27 1.69
CA THR A 55 -15.16 0.07 0.74
C THR A 55 -15.29 -0.87 -0.46
N ASN A 56 -14.29 -1.70 -0.80
CA ASN A 56 -14.35 -2.61 -1.95
C ASN A 56 -13.76 -3.99 -1.66
N LEU A 57 -14.24 -4.65 -0.60
CA LEU A 57 -13.88 -6.05 -0.25
C LEU A 57 -14.13 -7.08 -1.38
N SER A 58 -14.85 -6.70 -2.44
CA SER A 58 -15.12 -7.53 -3.62
C SER A 58 -14.03 -7.46 -4.69
N GLN A 59 -13.04 -6.57 -4.57
CA GLN A 59 -11.98 -6.37 -5.58
C GLN A 59 -10.63 -6.88 -5.07
N THR A 60 -10.32 -8.13 -5.41
CA THR A 60 -9.01 -8.78 -5.14
C THR A 60 -7.81 -8.14 -5.85
N ASP A 61 -8.01 -7.08 -6.65
CA ASP A 61 -6.97 -6.33 -7.36
C ASP A 61 -6.67 -4.96 -6.70
N GLU A 62 -7.31 -4.61 -5.59
CA GLU A 62 -7.11 -3.28 -4.99
C GLU A 62 -5.75 -3.16 -4.29
N ILE A 63 -5.06 -2.04 -4.53
CA ILE A 63 -3.79 -1.73 -3.88
C ILE A 63 -4.10 -1.35 -2.42
N PRO A 64 -3.53 -2.05 -1.43
CA PRO A 64 -3.71 -1.69 -0.04
C PRO A 64 -3.13 -0.30 0.21
N VAL A 65 -3.86 0.47 0.99
CA VAL A 65 -3.51 1.82 1.40
C VAL A 65 -2.45 1.73 2.50
N LEU A 66 -1.27 2.31 2.26
CA LEU A 66 -0.24 2.48 3.28
C LEU A 66 -0.49 3.79 4.02
N THR A 67 -0.69 3.71 5.33
CA THR A 67 -0.82 4.89 6.20
C THR A 67 0.40 5.00 7.11
N LEU A 68 0.82 6.24 7.35
CA LEU A 68 1.92 6.61 8.23
C LEU A 68 1.37 7.51 9.32
N LYS A 69 1.56 7.14 10.58
CA LYS A 69 1.19 7.95 11.75
C LYS A 69 2.43 8.46 12.44
N ASP A 70 2.58 9.77 12.53
CA ASP A 70 3.68 10.41 13.25
C ASP A 70 3.34 10.52 14.74
N ASN A 71 4.22 10.05 15.62
CA ASN A 71 4.13 10.24 17.08
C ASN A 71 5.45 10.83 17.63
N SER A 72 6.24 11.43 16.77
CA SER A 72 7.60 11.84 17.08
C SER A 72 7.66 13.22 17.72
N LYS A 73 8.78 13.51 18.40
CA LYS A 73 9.01 14.83 19.01
C LYS A 73 9.40 15.88 17.96
N TYR A 74 10.20 15.47 16.98
CA TYR A 74 10.77 16.38 15.97
C TYR A 74 9.91 16.47 14.69
N GLY A 75 9.00 15.52 14.50
CA GLY A 75 8.15 15.39 13.34
C GLY A 75 8.70 14.40 12.31
N THR A 76 7.80 13.93 11.45
CA THR A 76 8.11 13.17 10.23
C THR A 76 7.80 14.04 9.01
N PHE A 77 8.58 13.90 7.94
CA PHE A 77 8.36 14.62 6.68
C PHE A 77 8.03 13.62 5.57
N VAL A 78 7.04 13.92 4.74
CA VAL A 78 6.62 13.11 3.58
C VAL A 78 6.68 13.99 2.35
N ASN A 79 7.45 13.60 1.34
CA ASN A 79 7.72 14.38 0.14
C ASN A 79 8.14 15.83 0.47
N GLU A 80 9.05 15.97 1.43
CA GLU A 80 9.54 17.26 1.94
C GLU A 80 8.49 18.10 2.69
N GLU A 81 7.27 17.61 2.83
CA GLU A 81 6.20 18.23 3.58
C GLU A 81 6.15 17.69 5.02
N LYS A 82 6.21 18.58 6.02
CA LYS A 82 6.14 18.18 7.43
C LYS A 82 4.75 17.66 7.76
N MET A 83 4.68 16.45 8.33
CA MET A 83 3.44 15.91 8.87
C MET A 83 3.05 16.60 10.18
N GLN A 84 1.75 16.68 10.42
CA GLN A 84 1.22 17.08 11.71
C GLN A 84 1.38 15.93 12.71
N ASN A 85 2.00 16.23 13.85
CA ASN A 85 2.22 15.23 14.90
C ASN A 85 0.88 14.67 15.41
N GLY A 86 0.81 13.36 15.57
CA GLY A 86 -0.38 12.61 15.99
C GLY A 86 -1.34 12.24 14.86
N PHE A 87 -1.15 12.78 13.65
CA PHE A 87 -2.02 12.51 12.51
C PHE A 87 -1.48 11.38 11.63
N SER A 88 -2.41 10.60 11.08
CA SER A 88 -2.14 9.60 10.06
C SER A 88 -2.26 10.21 8.67
N ARG A 89 -1.27 9.98 7.81
CA ARG A 89 -1.26 10.37 6.40
C ARG A 89 -1.20 9.14 5.52
N THR A 90 -1.98 9.15 4.45
CA THR A 90 -1.93 8.13 3.41
C THR A 90 -0.74 8.36 2.49
N LEU A 91 0.05 7.32 2.27
CA LEU A 91 1.22 7.31 1.39
C LEU A 91 0.90 6.62 0.07
N LYS A 92 1.58 7.05 -0.98
CA LYS A 92 1.53 6.49 -2.33
C LYS A 92 2.86 5.84 -2.70
N SER A 93 2.82 4.96 -3.70
CA SER A 93 4.03 4.33 -4.22
C SER A 93 4.94 5.39 -4.83
N GLY A 94 6.18 5.44 -4.36
CA GLY A 94 7.19 6.41 -4.76
C GLY A 94 7.42 7.53 -3.76
N ASP A 95 6.57 7.68 -2.73
CA ASP A 95 6.71 8.76 -1.76
C ASP A 95 8.02 8.62 -0.96
N GLY A 96 8.69 9.75 -0.76
CA GLY A 96 9.88 9.89 0.07
C GLY A 96 9.50 10.26 1.51
N ILE A 97 9.93 9.48 2.49
CA ILE A 97 9.67 9.71 3.91
C ILE A 97 10.99 10.07 4.58
N THR A 98 11.01 11.11 5.40
CA THR A 98 12.16 11.48 6.22
C THR A 98 11.74 11.48 7.68
N PHE A 99 12.37 10.62 8.48
CA PHE A 99 12.11 10.57 9.92
C PHE A 99 13.06 11.52 10.65
N GLY A 100 12.51 12.36 11.53
CA GLY A 100 13.30 13.32 12.30
C GLY A 100 13.94 14.40 11.44
N VAL A 101 15.07 14.94 11.91
CA VAL A 101 15.74 16.12 11.32
C VAL A 101 17.17 15.85 10.82
N PHE A 102 17.74 14.68 11.11
CA PHE A 102 19.14 14.35 10.73
C PHE A 102 19.26 13.60 9.40
N GLY A 103 18.19 13.49 8.61
CA GLY A 103 18.26 12.98 7.24
C GLY A 103 18.05 11.47 7.10
N SER A 104 17.31 10.85 8.02
CA SER A 104 16.85 9.46 7.90
C SER A 104 15.78 9.33 6.81
N LYS A 105 16.21 9.32 5.55
CA LYS A 105 15.38 9.30 4.35
C LYS A 105 15.09 7.86 3.90
N PHE A 106 13.84 7.62 3.52
CA PHE A 106 13.31 6.36 3.03
C PHE A 106 12.40 6.62 1.84
N ARG A 107 12.16 5.60 1.02
CA ARG A 107 11.22 5.62 -0.08
C ARG A 107 10.28 4.43 0.06
N CYS A 108 8.98 4.67 0.00
CA CYS A 108 8.02 3.57 -0.06
C CYS A 108 7.75 3.21 -1.53
N LEU A 109 7.74 1.91 -1.83
CA LEU A 109 7.40 1.37 -3.15
C LEU A 109 6.34 0.30 -2.99
N TRP A 110 5.32 0.35 -3.85
CA TRP A 110 4.39 -0.75 -4.01
C TRP A 110 4.92 -1.75 -5.03
N GLU A 111 5.03 -3.01 -4.62
CA GLU A 111 5.35 -4.11 -5.52
C GLU A 111 4.11 -4.95 -5.77
N ASN A 112 3.66 -4.99 -7.02
CA ASN A 112 2.55 -5.86 -7.40
C ASN A 112 3.03 -7.31 -7.45
N CYS A 113 2.76 -8.07 -6.38
CA CYS A 113 3.12 -9.48 -6.31
C CYS A 113 2.25 -10.36 -7.22
N PHE A 114 1.19 -9.81 -7.83
CA PHE A 114 0.46 -10.42 -8.95
C PHE A 114 1.28 -10.34 -10.25
N LYS A 115 2.47 -10.94 -10.24
CA LYS A 115 3.14 -11.38 -11.47
C LYS A 115 3.07 -12.90 -11.51
N SER A 116 1.91 -13.43 -11.90
CA SER A 116 1.84 -14.82 -12.38
C SER A 116 0.66 -15.00 -13.32
N SER A 117 0.96 -14.82 -14.61
CA SER A 117 0.51 -15.52 -15.83
C SER A 117 -0.91 -16.11 -16.02
N TYR A 118 -1.82 -16.18 -15.05
CA TYR A 118 -3.03 -17.02 -15.18
C TYR A 118 -4.37 -16.27 -15.20
N ILE A 119 -4.39 -14.95 -15.04
CA ILE A 119 -5.65 -14.17 -14.93
C ILE A 119 -5.98 -13.34 -16.18
N ALA A 120 -5.04 -13.20 -17.12
CA ALA A 120 -5.26 -12.44 -18.35
C ALA A 120 -6.24 -13.15 -19.31
N THR A 121 -6.27 -14.48 -19.31
CA THR A 121 -7.15 -15.28 -20.18
C THR A 121 -8.59 -15.35 -19.67
N TRP A 122 -8.83 -15.29 -18.35
CA TRP A 122 -10.18 -15.34 -17.79
C TRP A 122 -10.95 -14.01 -17.91
N ARG A 123 -10.24 -12.88 -17.88
CA ARG A 123 -10.85 -11.56 -18.16
C ARG A 123 -11.38 -11.42 -19.58
N ILE A 124 -10.76 -12.08 -20.57
CA ILE A 124 -11.25 -12.11 -21.94
C ILE A 124 -12.43 -13.08 -22.06
N TYR A 125 -12.36 -14.26 -21.43
CA TYR A 125 -13.40 -15.28 -21.54
C TYR A 125 -14.72 -14.86 -20.90
N CYS A 126 -14.69 -14.22 -19.71
CA CYS A 126 -15.92 -13.79 -19.03
C CYS A 126 -16.62 -12.61 -19.74
N LYS A 127 -15.89 -11.66 -20.33
CA LYS A 127 -16.51 -10.57 -21.11
C LYS A 127 -17.15 -11.04 -22.42
N GLN A 128 -16.72 -12.18 -22.97
CA GLN A 128 -17.28 -12.75 -24.20
C GLN A 128 -18.56 -13.56 -23.94
N LEU A 129 -18.71 -14.16 -22.74
CA LEU A 129 -19.89 -14.94 -22.36
C LEU A 129 -21.10 -14.09 -21.96
N ASP A 130 -20.88 -12.93 -21.35
CA ASP A 130 -21.95 -11.99 -20.98
C ASP A 130 -22.67 -11.42 -22.23
N ARG A 131 -21.93 -11.28 -23.35
CA ARG A 131 -22.49 -10.80 -24.61
C ARG A 131 -23.34 -11.82 -25.39
N ARG A 132 -23.33 -13.11 -25.00
CA ARG A 132 -24.14 -14.16 -25.65
C ARG A 132 -25.48 -14.43 -24.95
N MET A 133 -25.72 -13.93 -23.75
CA MET A 133 -26.95 -14.23 -23.00
C MET A 133 -28.08 -13.19 -23.17
N HIS A 134 -27.85 -12.09 -23.88
CA HIS A 134 -28.91 -11.17 -24.30
C HIS A 134 -29.40 -11.51 -25.72
N SER A 135 -29.99 -12.69 -25.90
CA SER A 135 -30.94 -12.95 -26.99
C SER A 135 -32.35 -12.68 -26.45
N PRO A 136 -33.15 -11.77 -27.06
CA PRO A 136 -34.54 -11.60 -26.65
C PRO A 136 -35.33 -12.82 -27.10
N CYS A 137 -35.89 -13.56 -26.16
CA CYS A 137 -36.98 -14.50 -26.42
C CYS A 137 -38.19 -13.70 -26.89
N HIS A 138 -38.46 -13.66 -28.20
CA HIS A 138 -39.79 -13.33 -28.68
C HIS A 138 -40.58 -14.61 -28.88
N GLY A 139 -41.68 -14.68 -28.14
CA GLY A 139 -42.53 -15.83 -27.97
C GLY A 139 -43.17 -16.31 -29.26
N ILE A 140 -43.27 -17.62 -29.33
CA ILE A 140 -44.10 -18.38 -30.26
C ILE A 140 -45.51 -18.34 -29.66
N SER A 141 -46.51 -17.91 -30.42
CA SER A 141 -47.90 -18.29 -30.19
C SER A 141 -48.56 -18.70 -31.51
N GLU A 142 -48.60 -20.02 -31.70
CA GLU A 142 -49.71 -20.79 -32.29
C GLU A 142 -51.09 -20.27 -31.81
N SER A 143 -52.23 -20.37 -32.49
CA SER A 143 -52.70 -21.07 -33.69
C SER A 143 -54.17 -20.67 -33.95
N TYR A 144 -54.73 -21.21 -35.03
CA TYR A 144 -56.16 -21.49 -35.33
C TYR A 144 -56.88 -20.59 -36.35
N HIS A 145 -57.05 -21.20 -37.54
CA HIS A 145 -58.24 -21.31 -38.39
C HIS A 145 -59.05 -20.06 -38.76
#